data_AF-A0A6I1QI11-F1
#
_entry.id   AF-A0A6I1QI11-F1
#
_cell.length_a   1.000
_cell.length_b   1.000
_cell.length_c   1.000
_cell.angle_alpha   90.00
_cell.angle_beta   90.00
_cell.angle_gamma   90.00
#
_symmetry.space_group_name_H-M   'P 1'
#
loop_
_entity.id
_entity.type
_entity.pdbx_description
1 polymer ?
#
loop_
_entity_poly.entity_id
_entity_poly.type
_entity_poly.pdbx_seq_one_letter_code
_entity_poly.pdbx_strand_id
1 'polypeptide(L)'
;MSARSLTFAQRWFQPVPAARLALLRVAVGAYAVVYLVVRFSNLVSYAGFEANQFEPVGPVAALSEPVPDLLVYLLALAAVASGLAFTLGWRFAVSGPIFAVLLLWVISYRNSFGQVFHTENLMVLAVLIVALAPAADAFSLDERCDARGRGSTTAIAMAGLSAWSAW
;
A
#
# COMPACT_ATOMS: atom_id res chain seq x y z
N MET A 1 -24.69 30.61 6.74
CA MET A 1 -24.43 29.15 6.81
C MET A 1 -25.29 28.59 7.93
N SER A 2 -26.32 27.81 7.57
CA SER A 2 -27.40 27.38 8.49
C SER A 2 -26.95 26.26 9.43
N ALA A 3 -27.41 26.27 10.68
CA ALA A 3 -27.06 25.31 11.75
C ALA A 3 -27.26 23.82 11.39
N ARG A 4 -27.98 23.50 10.30
CA ARG A 4 -28.15 22.14 9.78
C ARG A 4 -26.92 21.54 9.10
N SER A 5 -25.97 22.33 8.61
CA SER A 5 -24.75 21.78 7.97
C SER A 5 -23.68 21.37 8.98
N LEU A 6 -23.69 21.94 10.19
CA LEU A 6 -22.77 21.58 11.28
C LEU A 6 -23.04 20.17 11.84
N THR A 7 -24.30 19.71 11.83
CA THR A 7 -24.67 18.39 12.36
C THR A 7 -24.28 17.23 11.44
N PHE A 8 -24.28 17.41 10.11
CA PHE A 8 -23.87 16.37 9.17
C PHE A 8 -22.39 16.05 9.30
N ALA A 9 -21.54 17.09 9.25
CA ALA A 9 -20.08 16.90 9.34
C ALA A 9 -19.69 16.28 10.68
N GLN A 10 -20.27 16.74 11.79
CA GLN A 10 -20.03 16.16 13.10
C GLN A 10 -20.52 14.71 13.22
N ARG A 11 -21.60 14.33 12.53
CA ARG A 11 -22.12 12.95 12.61
C ARG A 11 -21.37 11.97 11.72
N TRP A 12 -20.87 12.41 10.57
CA TRP A 12 -20.15 11.56 9.60
C TRP A 12 -18.65 11.52 9.84
N PHE A 13 -18.03 12.63 10.28
CA PHE A 13 -16.59 12.74 10.52
C PHE A 13 -16.26 12.75 12.02
N GLN A 14 -16.86 11.82 12.77
CA GLN A 14 -16.47 11.60 14.15
C GLN A 14 -14.98 11.19 14.21
N PRO A 15 -14.19 11.71 15.16
CA PRO A 15 -12.81 11.30 15.33
C PRO A 15 -12.76 9.81 15.70
N VAL A 16 -12.16 9.01 14.82
CA VAL A 16 -11.98 7.57 15.01
C VAL A 16 -10.50 7.31 15.31
N PRO A 17 -10.16 6.34 16.19
CA PRO A 17 -8.76 6.00 16.43
C PRO A 17 -8.06 5.55 15.15
N ALA A 18 -6.88 6.12 14.87
CA ALA A 18 -6.04 5.78 13.72
C ALA A 18 -5.71 4.28 13.64
N ALA A 19 -5.68 3.60 14.79
CA ALA A 19 -5.54 2.15 14.90
C ALA A 19 -6.53 1.35 14.03
N ARG A 20 -7.76 1.84 13.82
CA ARG A 20 -8.73 1.13 12.96
C ARG A 20 -8.30 1.13 11.49
N LEU A 21 -7.77 2.25 11.03
CA LEU A 21 -7.29 2.40 9.66
C LEU A 21 -5.99 1.60 9.44
N ALA A 22 -5.12 1.54 10.45
CA ALA A 22 -3.96 0.66 10.46
C ALA A 22 -4.33 -0.83 10.38
N LEU A 23 -5.36 -1.27 11.13
CA LEU A 23 -5.86 -2.65 11.03
C LEU A 23 -6.44 -2.93 9.64
N LEU A 24 -7.17 -1.97 9.06
CA LEU A 24 -7.66 -2.08 7.68
C LEU A 24 -6.51 -2.20 6.69
N ARG A 25 -5.44 -1.41 6.85
CA ARG A 25 -4.21 -1.52 6.05
C ARG A 25 -3.62 -2.93 6.13
N VAL A 26 -3.46 -3.48 7.33
CA VAL A 26 -2.93 -4.83 7.50
C VAL A 26 -3.85 -5.87 6.84
N ALA A 27 -5.17 -5.78 7.04
CA ALA A 27 -6.11 -6.74 6.48
C ALA A 27 -6.13 -6.72 4.95
N VAL A 28 -6.27 -5.54 4.35
CA VAL A 28 -6.30 -5.37 2.88
C VAL A 28 -4.95 -5.69 2.25
N GLY A 29 -3.86 -5.25 2.89
CA GLY A 29 -2.50 -5.55 2.45
C GLY A 29 -2.19 -7.04 2.49
N ALA A 30 -2.51 -7.72 3.59
CA ALA A 30 -2.30 -9.16 3.73
C ALA A 30 -3.12 -9.94 2.70
N TYR A 31 -4.39 -9.58 2.49
CA TYR A 31 -5.21 -10.17 1.44
C TYR A 31 -4.57 -9.99 0.06
N ALA A 32 -4.12 -8.78 -0.28
CA ALA A 32 -3.51 -8.50 -1.57
C ALA A 32 -2.17 -9.23 -1.77
N VAL A 33 -1.34 -9.35 -0.73
CA VAL A 33 -0.10 -10.14 -0.78
C VAL A 33 -0.41 -11.62 -0.98
N VAL A 34 -1.35 -12.18 -0.21
CA VAL A 34 -1.77 -13.58 -0.38
C VAL A 34 -2.28 -13.82 -1.78
N TYR A 35 -3.11 -12.92 -2.31
CA TYR A 35 -3.59 -12.97 -3.68
C TYR A 35 -2.44 -13.01 -4.69
N LEU A 36 -1.49 -12.06 -4.61
CA LEU A 36 -0.35 -11.98 -5.51
C LEU A 36 0.53 -13.24 -5.45
N VAL A 37 0.78 -13.78 -4.27
CA VAL A 37 1.61 -14.98 -4.09
C VAL A 37 0.91 -16.23 -4.62
N VAL A 38 -0.35 -16.44 -4.25
CA VAL A 38 -1.13 -17.61 -4.70
C VAL A 38 -1.35 -17.58 -6.21
N ARG A 39 -1.59 -16.38 -6.77
CA ARG A 39 -1.80 -16.19 -8.21
C ARG A 39 -0.51 -15.91 -8.96
N PHE A 40 0.67 -15.97 -8.33
CA PHE A 40 1.92 -15.55 -8.95
C PHE A 40 2.17 -16.27 -10.28
N SER A 41 2.03 -17.60 -10.31
CA SER A 41 2.19 -18.39 -11.53
C SER A 41 1.19 -18.00 -12.62
N ASN A 42 -0.03 -17.58 -12.26
CA ASN A 42 -1.01 -17.09 -13.22
C ASN A 42 -0.68 -15.66 -13.69
N LEU A 43 -0.15 -14.80 -12.81
CA LEU A 43 0.22 -13.43 -13.18
C LEU A 43 1.38 -13.42 -14.20
N VAL A 44 2.33 -14.35 -14.06
CA VAL A 44 3.47 -14.44 -14.97
C VAL A 44 3.24 -15.37 -16.16
N SER A 45 2.15 -16.14 -16.19
CA SER A 45 1.86 -17.03 -17.34
C SER A 45 1.56 -16.27 -18.63
N TYR A 46 1.28 -14.98 -18.54
CA TYR A 46 1.08 -14.10 -19.70
C TYR A 46 2.41 -13.63 -20.33
N ALA A 47 3.55 -13.91 -19.69
CA ALA A 47 4.85 -13.75 -20.34
C ALA A 47 4.92 -14.68 -21.57
N GLY A 48 5.29 -14.14 -22.72
CA GLY A 48 5.33 -14.86 -23.99
C GLY A 48 3.99 -14.92 -24.76
N PHE A 49 2.94 -14.24 -24.31
CA PHE A 49 1.71 -14.10 -25.11
C PHE A 49 1.94 -13.18 -26.31
N GLU A 50 1.30 -13.52 -27.44
CA GLU A 50 1.43 -12.74 -28.67
C GLU A 50 0.73 -11.38 -28.57
N ALA A 51 1.26 -10.38 -29.28
CA ALA A 51 0.69 -9.02 -29.29
C ALA A 51 -0.75 -8.96 -29.82
N ASN A 52 -1.18 -9.94 -30.62
CA ASN A 52 -2.56 -10.02 -31.14
C ASN A 52 -3.60 -10.36 -30.05
N GLN A 53 -3.18 -10.83 -28.88
CA GLN A 53 -4.04 -11.16 -27.73
C GLN A 53 -4.06 -10.05 -26.67
N PHE A 54 -3.32 -8.96 -26.91
CA PHE A 54 -3.15 -7.87 -25.96
C PHE A 54 -4.15 -6.76 -26.23
N GLU A 55 -5.15 -6.64 -25.36
CA GLU A 55 -6.11 -5.54 -25.35
C GLU A 55 -5.88 -4.67 -24.10
N PRO A 56 -5.04 -3.63 -24.20
CA PRO A 56 -4.57 -2.88 -23.03
C PRO A 56 -5.71 -2.12 -22.34
N VAL A 57 -5.81 -2.23 -21.01
CA VAL A 57 -6.88 -1.58 -20.21
C VAL A 57 -6.32 -0.77 -19.05
N GLY A 58 -7.08 0.22 -18.58
CA GLY A 58 -6.68 1.05 -17.45
C GLY A 58 -5.37 1.79 -17.72
N PRO A 59 -4.42 1.87 -16.76
CA PRO A 59 -3.13 2.52 -16.97
C PRO A 59 -2.26 1.86 -18.05
N VAL A 60 -2.51 0.59 -18.36
CA VAL A 60 -1.78 -0.17 -19.38
C VAL A 60 -2.22 0.24 -20.80
N ALA A 61 -3.36 0.94 -20.96
CA ALA A 61 -3.84 1.51 -22.24
C ALA A 61 -2.82 2.45 -22.94
N ALA A 62 -1.81 2.93 -22.21
CA ALA A 62 -0.72 3.72 -22.79
C ALA A 62 0.29 2.87 -23.61
N LEU A 63 0.22 1.54 -23.52
CA LEU A 63 1.07 0.61 -24.25
C LEU A 63 0.37 0.13 -25.51
N SER A 64 1.11 0.09 -26.62
CA SER A 64 0.63 -0.49 -27.88
C SER A 64 0.92 -2.00 -27.98
N GLU A 65 1.88 -2.51 -27.20
CA GLU A 65 2.36 -3.88 -27.24
C GLU A 65 2.64 -4.40 -25.82
N PRO A 66 2.61 -5.73 -25.59
CA PRO A 66 3.02 -6.31 -24.33
C PRO A 66 4.44 -5.89 -23.92
N VAL A 67 4.64 -5.70 -22.62
CA VAL A 67 5.99 -5.48 -22.11
C VAL A 67 6.85 -6.74 -22.25
N PRO A 68 8.19 -6.62 -22.27
CA PRO A 68 9.07 -7.78 -22.28
C PRO A 68 8.83 -8.69 -21.07
N ASP A 69 8.98 -10.01 -21.27
CA ASP A 69 8.75 -11.03 -20.25
C ASP A 69 9.46 -10.75 -18.93
N LEU A 70 10.75 -10.36 -19.01
CA LEU A 70 11.53 -10.00 -17.83
C LEU A 70 10.84 -8.91 -16.99
N LEU A 71 10.22 -7.92 -17.64
CA LEU A 71 9.54 -6.85 -16.94
C LEU A 71 8.26 -7.34 -16.25
N VAL A 72 7.55 -8.32 -16.82
CA VAL A 72 6.40 -8.98 -16.18
C VAL A 72 6.82 -9.62 -14.85
N TYR A 73 7.91 -10.40 -14.87
CA TYR A 73 8.43 -11.05 -13.65
C TYR A 73 8.89 -10.02 -12.61
N LEU A 74 9.62 -8.99 -13.04
CA LEU A 74 10.13 -7.96 -12.14
C LEU A 74 9.00 -7.13 -11.52
N LEU A 75 7.98 -6.76 -12.28
CA LEU A 75 6.83 -6.00 -11.77
C LEU A 75 5.97 -6.84 -10.82
N ALA A 76 5.74 -8.12 -11.13
CA ALA A 76 5.05 -9.03 -10.22
C ALA A 76 5.81 -9.22 -8.90
N LEU A 77 7.13 -9.42 -8.96
CA LEU A 77 7.98 -9.55 -7.76
C LEU A 77 8.03 -8.24 -6.95
N ALA A 78 8.15 -7.11 -7.64
CA ALA A 78 8.12 -5.78 -7.01
C ALA A 78 6.76 -5.52 -6.34
N ALA A 79 5.65 -5.94 -6.93
CA ALA A 79 4.32 -5.83 -6.32
C ALA A 79 4.22 -6.66 -5.03
N VAL A 80 4.76 -7.89 -5.01
CA VAL A 80 4.81 -8.71 -3.78
C VAL A 80 5.67 -8.04 -2.71
N ALA A 81 6.89 -7.61 -3.06
CA ALA A 81 7.82 -6.99 -2.10
C ALA A 81 7.27 -5.67 -1.52
N SER A 82 6.71 -4.82 -2.37
CA SER A 82 6.06 -3.57 -1.94
C SER A 82 4.77 -3.83 -1.15
N GLY A 83 4.02 -4.88 -1.46
CA GLY A 83 2.85 -5.32 -0.70
C GLY A 83 3.20 -5.79 0.72
N LEU A 84 4.32 -6.50 0.88
CA LEU A 84 4.84 -6.86 2.20
C LEU A 84 5.23 -5.60 2.99
N ALA A 85 5.95 -4.66 2.36
CA ALA A 85 6.31 -3.38 2.97
C ALA A 85 5.07 -2.56 3.37
N PHE A 86 4.06 -2.49 2.49
CA PHE A 86 2.77 -1.86 2.74
C PHE A 86 2.06 -2.47 3.94
N THR A 87 2.02 -3.81 4.01
CA THR A 87 1.32 -4.57 5.06
C THR A 87 2.03 -4.44 6.41
N LEU A 88 3.34 -4.39 6.42
CA LEU A 88 4.14 -4.16 7.63
C LEU A 88 4.19 -2.68 8.03
N GLY A 89 3.84 -1.77 7.12
CA GLY A 89 3.98 -0.33 7.32
C GLY A 89 5.46 0.07 7.39
N TRP A 90 6.30 -0.52 6.55
CA TRP A 90 7.70 -0.15 6.43
C TRP A 90 7.85 0.97 5.40
N ARG A 91 8.40 2.12 5.81
CA ARG A 91 8.49 3.33 4.98
C ARG A 91 7.15 3.67 4.34
N PHE A 92 6.06 3.69 5.11
CA PHE A 92 4.68 3.68 4.58
C PHE A 92 4.38 4.83 3.61
N ALA A 93 4.94 6.02 3.87
CA ALA A 93 4.83 7.17 2.97
C ALA A 93 5.32 6.88 1.53
N VAL A 94 6.20 5.89 1.36
CA VAL A 94 6.77 5.46 0.08
C VAL A 94 6.19 4.11 -0.35
N SER A 95 6.16 3.11 0.54
CA SER A 95 5.66 1.77 0.21
C SER A 95 4.15 1.76 -0.08
N GLY A 96 3.39 2.66 0.56
CA GLY A 96 1.98 2.96 0.28
C GLY A 96 1.72 3.20 -1.20
N PRO A 97 2.14 4.37 -1.73
CA PRO A 97 1.95 4.72 -3.13
C PRO A 97 2.58 3.72 -4.11
N ILE A 98 3.79 3.22 -3.82
CA ILE A 98 4.47 2.26 -4.69
C ILE A 98 3.64 0.99 -4.85
N PHE A 99 3.18 0.40 -3.74
CA PHE A 99 2.38 -0.82 -3.80
C PHE A 99 1.07 -0.58 -4.53
N ALA A 100 0.39 0.53 -4.27
CA ALA A 100 -0.88 0.83 -4.92
C ALA A 100 -0.74 0.98 -6.44
N VAL A 101 0.30 1.67 -6.91
CA VAL A 101 0.59 1.82 -8.34
C VAL A 101 0.98 0.49 -8.98
N LEU A 102 1.88 -0.26 -8.35
CA LEU A 102 2.32 -1.57 -8.87
C LEU A 102 1.16 -2.57 -8.91
N LEU A 103 0.33 -2.63 -7.87
CA LEU A 103 -0.82 -3.51 -7.82
C LEU A 103 -1.84 -3.14 -8.91
N LEU A 104 -2.17 -1.86 -9.06
CA LEU A 104 -3.05 -1.39 -10.13
C LEU A 104 -2.50 -1.78 -11.51
N TRP A 105 -1.20 -1.57 -11.73
CA TRP A 105 -0.56 -1.90 -13.00
C TRP A 105 -0.60 -3.40 -13.29
N VAL A 106 -0.17 -4.25 -12.34
CA VAL A 106 -0.11 -5.71 -12.51
C VAL A 106 -1.49 -6.32 -12.76
N ILE A 107 -2.51 -5.87 -12.03
CA ILE A 107 -3.88 -6.35 -12.24
C ILE A 107 -4.44 -5.85 -13.58
N SER A 108 -4.16 -4.60 -13.97
CA SER A 108 -4.57 -4.09 -15.28
C SER A 108 -3.92 -4.84 -16.43
N TYR A 109 -2.62 -5.13 -16.33
CA TYR A 109 -1.89 -5.88 -17.34
C TYR A 109 -2.43 -7.30 -17.52
N ARG A 110 -2.71 -8.00 -16.41
CA ARG A 110 -3.38 -9.30 -16.43
C ARG A 110 -4.74 -9.22 -17.14
N ASN A 111 -5.53 -8.19 -16.83
CA ASN A 111 -6.87 -8.02 -17.40
C ASN A 111 -6.85 -7.72 -18.90
N SER A 112 -5.70 -7.30 -19.45
CA SER A 112 -5.51 -7.07 -20.89
C SER A 112 -5.44 -8.32 -21.75
N PHE A 113 -5.43 -9.51 -21.15
CA PHE A 113 -5.42 -10.81 -21.86
C PHE A 113 -6.73 -11.59 -21.70
N GLY A 114 -7.87 -10.89 -21.62
CA GLY A 114 -9.19 -11.46 -21.93
C GLY A 114 -10.10 -11.85 -20.76
N GLN A 115 -9.66 -11.83 -19.50
CA GLN A 115 -10.58 -12.00 -18.36
C GLN A 115 -10.53 -10.80 -17.42
N VAL A 116 -11.42 -9.84 -17.68
CA VAL A 116 -11.72 -8.73 -16.76
C VAL A 116 -12.55 -9.26 -15.60
N PHE A 117 -11.89 -9.61 -14.52
CA PHE A 117 -12.58 -9.90 -13.26
C PHE A 117 -12.71 -8.60 -12.45
N HIS A 118 -13.95 -8.17 -12.22
CA HIS A 118 -14.21 -6.93 -11.47
C HIS A 118 -13.96 -7.08 -9.96
N THR A 119 -13.83 -8.31 -9.46
CA THR A 119 -13.58 -8.61 -8.04
C THR A 119 -12.24 -8.07 -7.54
N GLU A 120 -11.22 -8.08 -8.39
CA GLU A 120 -9.86 -7.66 -8.12
C GLU A 120 -9.79 -6.13 -8.06
N ASN A 121 -10.67 -5.43 -8.79
CA ASN A 121 -10.73 -3.98 -8.78
C ASN A 121 -11.17 -3.44 -7.41
N LEU A 122 -12.00 -4.17 -6.66
CA LEU A 122 -12.35 -3.80 -5.29
C LEU A 122 -11.14 -3.86 -4.36
N MET A 123 -10.30 -4.89 -4.50
CA MET A 123 -9.06 -5.01 -3.75
C MET A 123 -8.10 -3.86 -4.11
N VAL A 124 -7.91 -3.58 -5.40
CA VAL A 124 -7.05 -2.49 -5.88
C VAL A 124 -7.54 -1.13 -5.34
N LEU A 125 -8.85 -0.88 -5.40
CA LEU A 125 -9.45 0.34 -4.88
C LEU A 125 -9.25 0.48 -3.36
N ALA A 126 -9.42 -0.60 -2.61
CA ALA A 126 -9.19 -0.60 -1.17
C ALA A 126 -7.73 -0.27 -0.83
N VAL A 127 -6.76 -0.85 -1.57
CA VAL A 127 -5.33 -0.53 -1.41
C VAL A 127 -5.05 0.93 -1.76
N LEU A 128 -5.58 1.44 -2.87
CA LEU A 128 -5.40 2.84 -3.29
C LEU A 128 -5.91 3.83 -2.23
N ILE A 129 -7.12 3.61 -1.71
CA ILE A 129 -7.71 4.47 -0.69
C ILE A 129 -6.86 4.46 0.58
N VAL A 130 -6.43 3.28 1.04
CA VAL A 130 -5.62 3.17 2.26
C VAL A 130 -4.22 3.72 2.08
N ALA A 131 -3.59 3.53 0.92
CA ALA A 131 -2.26 4.06 0.60
C ALA A 131 -2.21 5.59 0.62
N LEU A 132 -3.33 6.25 0.31
CA LEU A 132 -3.46 7.71 0.31
C LEU A 132 -3.98 8.28 1.64
N ALA A 133 -4.36 7.43 2.59
CA ALA A 133 -4.94 7.87 3.85
C ALA A 133 -3.82 8.14 4.88
N PRO A 134 -3.60 9.39 5.32
CA PRO A 134 -2.47 9.74 6.20
C PRO A 134 -2.45 8.93 7.48
N ALA A 135 -3.60 8.70 8.11
CA ALA A 135 -3.73 7.97 9.37
C ALA A 135 -3.50 6.45 9.27
N ALA A 136 -3.20 5.92 8.08
CA ALA A 136 -2.87 4.51 7.88
C ALA A 136 -1.42 4.18 8.30
N ASP A 137 -0.60 5.20 8.56
CA ASP A 137 0.75 5.08 9.09
C ASP A 137 0.80 4.70 10.57
N ALA A 138 -0.31 4.81 11.30
CA ALA A 138 -0.43 4.31 12.66
C ALA A 138 -0.01 2.83 12.72
N PHE A 139 0.81 2.46 13.71
CA PHE A 139 1.45 1.14 13.83
C PHE A 139 2.50 0.80 12.74
N SER A 140 2.94 1.77 11.93
CA SER A 140 4.08 1.58 11.03
C SER A 140 5.35 1.23 11.82
N LEU A 141 6.26 0.51 11.17
CA LEU A 141 7.59 0.25 11.75
C LEU A 141 8.39 1.55 11.91
N ASP A 142 8.10 2.56 11.08
CA ASP A 142 8.74 3.87 11.13
C ASP A 142 8.39 4.62 12.42
N GLU A 143 7.11 4.68 12.80
CA GLU A 143 6.68 5.26 14.09
C GLU A 143 7.33 4.57 15.29
N ARG A 144 7.51 3.25 15.22
CA ARG A 144 8.16 2.47 16.29
C ARG A 144 9.65 2.77 16.39
N CYS A 145 10.33 2.96 15.26
CA CYS A 145 11.74 3.36 15.22
C CYS A 145 11.92 4.79 15.74
N ASP A 146 11.06 5.73 15.33
CA ASP A 146 11.10 7.12 15.80
C ASP A 146 10.79 7.25 17.30
N ALA A 147 9.81 6.49 17.80
CA ALA A 147 9.49 6.44 19.22
C ALA A 147 10.66 5.90 20.06
N ARG A 148 11.37 4.87 19.57
CA ARG A 148 12.57 4.33 20.22
C ARG A 148 13.71 5.35 20.21
N GLY A 149 13.95 6.02 19.08
CA GLY A 149 14.98 7.04 18.93
C GLY A 149 14.80 8.23 19.89
N ARG A 150 13.56 8.74 20.00
CA ARG A 150 13.22 9.80 20.97
C ARG A 150 13.46 9.36 22.42
N GLY A 151 13.05 8.14 22.78
CA GLY A 151 13.25 7.60 24.13
C GLY A 151 14.72 7.49 24.53
N SER A 152 15.59 7.04 23.61
CA SER A 152 17.04 7.01 23.84
C SER A 152 17.65 8.40 24.02
N THR A 153 17.23 9.40 23.24
CA THR A 153 17.73 10.77 23.37
C THR A 153 17.32 11.40 24.70
N THR A 154 16.07 11.21 25.13
CA THR A 154 15.59 11.67 26.44
C THR A 154 16.34 10.99 27.59
N ALA A 155 16.60 9.68 27.50
CA ALA A 155 17.37 8.95 28.49
C ALA A 155 18.83 9.43 28.59
N ILE A 156 19.49 9.68 27.44
CA ILE A 156 20.86 10.22 27.39
C ILE A 156 20.90 11.63 27.98
N ALA A 157 19.93 12.49 27.65
CA ALA A 157 19.84 13.84 28.21
C ALA A 157 19.61 13.83 29.73
N MET A 158 18.77 12.94 30.24
CA MET A 158 18.54 12.76 31.67
C MET A 158 19.77 12.22 32.40
N ALA A 159 20.48 11.26 31.80
CA ALA A 159 21.74 10.75 32.36
C ALA A 159 22.80 11.86 32.42
N GLY A 160 22.90 12.68 31.36
CA GLY A 160 23.73 13.88 31.33
C GLY A 160 23.39 14.84 32.47
N LEU A 161 22.12 15.22 32.63
CA LEU A 161 21.67 16.13 33.70
C LEU A 161 21.97 15.58 35.11
N SER A 162 21.78 14.27 35.33
CA SER A 162 22.09 13.64 36.63
C SER A 162 23.58 13.61 36.96
N ALA A 163 24.45 13.56 35.95
CA ALA A 163 25.90 13.59 36.13
C ALA A 163 26.41 14.99 36.51
N TRP A 164 25.67 16.05 36.14
CA TRP A 164 26.00 17.44 36.50
C TRP A 164 25.50 17.82 37.90
N SER A 165 24.45 17.17 38.42
CA SER A 165 23.97 17.40 39.80
C SER A 165 24.77 16.67 40.89
N ALA A 166 25.79 15.90 40.50
CA ALA A 166 26.62 15.11 41.40
C ALA A 166 27.96 15.79 41.76
N TRP A 167 28.16 17.06 41.39
CA TRP A 167 29.36 17.86 41.67
C TRP A 167 29.01 19.15 42.40
#